data_AF-M0L8W0-F1
#
_entry.id   AF-M0L8W0-F1
#
_cell.length_a   1.000
_cell.length_b   1.000
_cell.length_c   1.000
_cell.angle_alpha   90.00
_cell.angle_beta   90.00
_cell.angle_gamma   90.00
#
_symmetry.space_group_name_H-M   'P 1'
#
loop_
_entity.id
_entity.type
_entity.pdbx_description
1 polymer ?
#
loop_
_entity_poly.entity_id
_entity_poly.type
_entity_poly.pdbx_seq_one_letter_code
_entity_poly.pdbx_strand_id
1 'polypeptide(L)'
;MSQTDSAGARLTLDLWHPNCWAIEATDHTDGGILAHTVQQTVQSPTASVNGVFTAYGATKSDVENCLDAVRASPHAGEIQELQARIGHKRDAPGTVVRQFLLEYDPEELVCPTLLEHGFVHSAPVRIEDGRERWQVSFTGERPEIQSALDAVEADADADVSVESIVTPDSDTERSVGGLRTDSLTPAQRRAFEAAREAGYYQWPRGISVRELAAQMDISKTTLLEHLRTAESKLLDPE
;
A
#
# COMPACT_ATOMS: atom_id res chain seq x y z
N MET A 1 38.24 -0.74 -4.31
CA MET A 1 37.09 -1.66 -4.24
C MET A 1 35.86 -0.78 -4.28
N SER A 2 35.24 -0.68 -5.45
CA SER A 2 34.08 0.18 -5.70
C SER A 2 32.91 -0.35 -4.88
N GLN A 3 32.38 0.49 -3.99
CA GLN A 3 31.07 0.27 -3.39
C GLN A 3 30.05 0.55 -4.50
N THR A 4 29.39 -0.50 -4.98
CA THR A 4 28.20 -0.35 -5.81
C THR A 4 27.09 0.10 -4.88
N ASP A 5 26.85 1.42 -4.81
CA ASP A 5 25.61 1.99 -4.26
C ASP A 5 24.47 1.52 -5.17
N SER A 6 23.94 0.32 -4.96
CA SER A 6 22.64 -0.05 -5.53
C SER A 6 21.57 0.64 -4.68
N ALA A 7 21.33 1.91 -4.97
CA ALA A 7 20.15 2.63 -4.52
C ALA A 7 18.92 1.84 -5.01
N GLY A 8 18.40 0.95 -4.16
CA GLY A 8 17.29 0.07 -4.50
C GLY A 8 16.11 0.88 -5.02
N ALA A 9 15.58 0.52 -6.19
CA ALA A 9 14.45 1.22 -6.77
C ALA A 9 13.19 0.86 -6.00
N ARG A 10 12.39 1.86 -5.64
CA ARG A 10 11.05 1.66 -5.07
C ARG A 10 10.02 1.78 -6.17
N LEU A 11 9.11 0.82 -6.28
CA LEU A 11 8.08 0.78 -7.29
C LEU A 11 6.69 0.76 -6.64
N THR A 12 5.75 1.43 -7.30
CA THR A 12 4.32 1.16 -7.10
C THR A 12 3.85 0.35 -8.30
N LEU A 13 3.34 -0.85 -8.04
CA LEU A 13 2.80 -1.75 -9.05
C LEU A 13 1.28 -1.81 -8.88
N ASP A 14 0.57 -1.91 -9.99
CA ASP A 14 -0.83 -2.26 -10.07
C ASP A 14 -0.93 -3.61 -10.80
N LEU A 15 -1.43 -4.61 -10.10
CA LEU A 15 -1.26 -6.02 -10.41
C LEU A 15 -2.61 -6.75 -10.35
N TRP A 16 -2.82 -7.63 -11.33
CA TRP A 16 -3.89 -8.62 -11.31
C TRP A 16 -3.29 -10.03 -11.45
N HIS A 17 -3.85 -11.02 -10.75
CA HIS A 17 -3.47 -12.42 -10.92
C HIS A 17 -4.68 -13.34 -10.66
N PRO A 18 -4.71 -14.55 -11.25
CA PRO A 18 -5.82 -15.47 -11.08
C PRO A 18 -5.89 -16.03 -9.65
N ASN A 19 -7.06 -16.56 -9.28
CA ASN A 19 -7.35 -17.24 -8.02
C ASN A 19 -7.15 -16.40 -6.74
N CYS A 20 -6.95 -15.08 -6.86
CA CYS A 20 -6.89 -14.22 -5.70
C CYS A 20 -8.29 -13.94 -5.16
N TRP A 21 -8.62 -14.55 -4.02
CA TRP A 21 -9.89 -14.31 -3.32
C TRP A 21 -10.16 -12.82 -3.05
N ALA A 22 -9.11 -12.01 -2.82
CA ALA A 22 -9.25 -10.58 -2.53
C ALA A 22 -9.60 -9.78 -3.79
N ILE A 23 -8.98 -10.10 -4.93
CA ILE A 23 -9.34 -9.52 -6.23
C ILE A 23 -10.78 -9.89 -6.56
N GLU A 24 -11.15 -11.17 -6.48
CA GLU A 24 -12.52 -11.64 -6.75
C GLU A 24 -13.56 -10.93 -5.88
N ALA A 25 -13.26 -10.74 -4.59
CA ALA A 25 -14.18 -10.11 -3.66
C ALA A 25 -14.38 -8.60 -3.95
N THR A 26 -13.33 -7.92 -4.42
CA THR A 26 -13.35 -6.46 -4.66
C THR A 26 -13.76 -6.10 -6.09
N ASP A 27 -13.71 -7.03 -7.05
CA ASP A 27 -14.14 -6.80 -8.44
C ASP A 27 -15.66 -6.53 -8.55
N HIS A 28 -16.43 -6.99 -7.56
CA HIS A 28 -17.89 -6.89 -7.56
C HIS A 28 -18.45 -6.12 -6.35
N THR A 29 -17.60 -5.46 -5.58
CA THR A 29 -18.03 -4.73 -4.38
C THR A 29 -17.37 -3.35 -4.29
N ASP A 30 -18.09 -2.38 -3.73
CA ASP A 30 -17.55 -1.04 -3.45
C ASP A 30 -16.62 -1.01 -2.21
N GLY A 31 -16.29 -2.18 -1.66
CA GLY A 31 -15.40 -2.36 -0.52
C GLY A 31 -13.99 -2.73 -0.97
N GLY A 32 -13.00 -2.32 -0.19
CA GLY A 32 -11.59 -2.67 -0.41
C GLY A 32 -11.04 -3.55 0.69
N ILE A 33 -9.94 -4.22 0.39
CA ILE A 33 -9.19 -5.08 1.32
C ILE A 33 -7.78 -4.52 1.46
N LEU A 34 -7.29 -4.49 2.68
CA LEU A 34 -5.90 -4.20 3.00
C LEU A 34 -5.24 -5.47 3.54
N ALA A 35 -4.28 -6.01 2.81
CA ALA A 35 -3.47 -7.12 3.25
C ALA A 35 -2.25 -6.59 4.02
N HIS A 36 -2.25 -6.84 5.33
CA HIS A 36 -1.15 -6.43 6.18
C HIS A 36 0.05 -7.35 5.95
N THR A 37 1.26 -6.81 6.13
CA THR A 37 2.48 -7.63 6.18
C THR A 37 2.39 -8.55 7.41
N VAL A 38 1.86 -9.75 7.21
CA VAL A 38 1.74 -10.74 8.28
C VAL A 38 3.12 -11.34 8.54
N GLN A 39 3.58 -11.32 9.79
CA GLN A 39 4.58 -12.28 10.23
C GLN A 39 3.91 -13.65 10.21
N GLN A 40 4.32 -14.51 9.29
CA GLN A 40 3.83 -15.90 9.23
C GLN A 40 4.07 -16.56 10.58
N THR A 41 3.01 -16.83 11.34
CA THR A 41 3.08 -17.78 12.46
C THR A 41 2.96 -19.17 11.85
N VAL A 42 4.09 -19.76 11.48
CA VAL A 42 4.17 -21.16 11.05
C VAL A 42 3.86 -22.04 12.27
N GLN A 43 2.57 -22.27 12.53
CA GLN A 43 2.12 -23.13 13.63
C GLN A 43 1.30 -24.33 13.16
N SER A 44 1.20 -24.62 11.87
CA SER A 44 0.56 -25.86 11.41
C SER A 44 1.29 -26.50 10.24
N PRO A 45 1.32 -27.85 10.18
CA PRO A 45 1.90 -28.62 9.09
C PRO A 45 1.01 -28.68 7.84
N THR A 46 -0.07 -27.89 7.80
CA THR A 46 -1.00 -27.76 6.67
C THR A 46 -0.55 -26.62 5.77
N ALA A 47 -0.77 -26.76 4.45
CA ALA A 47 -0.32 -25.80 3.43
C ALA A 47 -0.90 -24.38 3.56
N SER A 48 -1.96 -24.19 4.37
CA SER A 48 -2.58 -22.89 4.59
C SER A 48 -1.85 -22.05 5.64
N VAL A 49 -1.85 -20.72 5.43
CA VAL A 49 -1.25 -19.73 6.34
C VAL A 49 -2.35 -18.81 6.86
N ASN A 50 -2.20 -18.39 8.13
CA ASN A 50 -3.07 -17.41 8.74
C ASN A 50 -2.61 -15.98 8.41
N GLY A 51 -3.49 -15.19 7.79
CA GLY A 51 -3.26 -13.80 7.43
C GLY A 51 -4.19 -12.84 8.16
N VAL A 52 -3.69 -11.63 8.42
CA VAL A 52 -4.48 -10.55 9.01
C VAL A 52 -4.83 -9.56 7.91
N PHE A 53 -6.13 -9.34 7.71
CA PHE A 53 -6.66 -8.48 6.66
C PHE A 53 -7.60 -7.44 7.24
N THR A 54 -7.80 -6.33 6.53
CA THR A 54 -8.78 -5.30 6.89
C THR A 54 -9.67 -5.00 5.70
N ALA A 55 -10.95 -5.33 5.83
CA ALA A 55 -11.97 -4.85 4.91
C ALA A 55 -12.34 -3.40 5.27
N TYR A 56 -12.54 -2.56 4.28
CA TYR A 56 -12.90 -1.17 4.47
C TYR A 56 -13.84 -0.67 3.37
N GLY A 57 -14.59 0.38 3.68
CA GLY A 57 -15.57 0.96 2.75
C GLY A 57 -16.11 2.31 3.23
N ALA A 58 -16.94 2.94 2.40
CA ALA A 58 -17.60 4.19 2.76
C ALA A 58 -18.75 3.96 3.75
N THR A 59 -19.46 2.85 3.59
CA THR A 59 -20.59 2.44 4.41
C THR A 59 -20.35 1.09 5.07
N LYS A 60 -21.18 0.77 6.07
CA LYS A 60 -21.17 -0.57 6.67
C LYS A 60 -21.56 -1.64 5.66
N SER A 61 -22.51 -1.34 4.77
CA SER A 61 -22.97 -2.27 3.75
C SER A 61 -21.87 -2.64 2.76
N ASP A 62 -21.02 -1.69 2.37
CA ASP A 62 -19.88 -1.95 1.47
C ASP A 62 -18.93 -2.99 2.10
N VAL A 63 -18.63 -2.83 3.39
CA VAL A 63 -17.78 -3.74 4.14
C VAL A 63 -18.42 -5.13 4.32
N GLU A 64 -19.71 -5.20 4.67
CA GLU A 64 -20.39 -6.50 4.79
C GLU A 64 -20.46 -7.22 3.45
N ASN A 65 -20.80 -6.52 2.36
CA ASN A 65 -20.87 -7.10 1.02
C ASN A 65 -19.50 -7.64 0.58
N CYS A 66 -18.42 -6.88 0.83
CA CYS A 66 -17.06 -7.32 0.57
C CYS A 66 -16.70 -8.58 1.37
N LEU A 67 -17.02 -8.61 2.68
CA LEU A 67 -16.77 -9.80 3.51
C LEU A 67 -17.60 -11.01 3.07
N ASP A 68 -18.84 -10.82 2.64
CA ASP A 68 -19.68 -11.89 2.10
C ASP A 68 -19.14 -12.41 0.77
N ALA A 69 -18.58 -11.55 -0.07
CA ALA A 69 -17.88 -11.95 -1.30
C ALA A 69 -16.63 -12.77 -0.98
N VAL A 70 -15.83 -12.37 0.02
CA VAL A 70 -14.70 -13.18 0.50
C VAL A 70 -15.16 -14.55 0.95
N ARG A 71 -16.23 -14.65 1.76
CA ARG A 71 -16.79 -15.95 2.22
C ARG A 71 -17.29 -16.84 1.08
N ALA A 72 -17.68 -16.24 -0.04
CA ALA A 72 -18.20 -16.96 -1.19
C ALA A 72 -17.09 -17.44 -2.15
N SER A 73 -15.87 -16.89 -2.03
CA SER A 73 -14.75 -17.29 -2.88
C SER A 73 -14.29 -18.71 -2.54
N PRO A 74 -14.06 -19.57 -3.55
CA PRO A 74 -13.52 -20.92 -3.34
C PRO A 74 -12.04 -20.91 -2.89
N HIS A 75 -11.36 -19.77 -3.05
CA HIS A 75 -9.95 -19.55 -2.70
C HIS A 75 -9.78 -18.95 -1.29
N ALA A 76 -10.88 -18.54 -0.65
CA ALA A 76 -10.87 -18.08 0.73
C ALA A 76 -11.17 -19.23 1.69
N GLY A 77 -10.36 -19.38 2.73
CA GLY A 77 -10.68 -20.25 3.88
C GLY A 77 -11.68 -19.61 4.84
N GLU A 78 -11.67 -20.09 6.09
CA GLU A 78 -12.62 -19.61 7.10
C GLU A 78 -12.23 -18.21 7.60
N ILE A 79 -13.18 -17.27 7.53
CA ILE A 79 -13.02 -15.93 8.12
C ILE A 79 -13.24 -16.02 9.63
N GLN A 80 -12.21 -15.69 10.41
CA GLN A 80 -12.35 -15.45 11.85
C GLN A 80 -12.37 -13.95 12.12
N GLU A 81 -13.52 -13.45 12.57
CA GLU A 81 -13.62 -12.06 12.97
C GLU A 81 -12.88 -11.80 14.28
N LEU A 82 -11.93 -10.88 14.25
CA LEU A 82 -11.20 -10.49 15.45
C LEU A 82 -12.07 -9.53 16.28
N GLN A 83 -12.50 -9.97 17.47
CA GLN A 83 -13.29 -9.14 18.40
C GLN A 83 -12.49 -7.94 18.94
N ALA A 84 -11.16 -8.00 18.90
CA ALA A 84 -10.26 -6.90 19.21
C ALA A 84 -9.46 -6.53 17.96
N ARG A 85 -9.43 -5.24 17.62
CA ARG A 85 -8.56 -4.73 16.54
C ARG A 85 -7.10 -4.94 16.93
N ILE A 86 -6.36 -5.69 16.12
CA ILE A 86 -4.93 -5.93 16.25
C ILE A 86 -4.21 -4.95 15.31
N GLY A 87 -3.52 -3.94 15.84
CA GLY A 87 -2.78 -2.97 15.02
C GLY A 87 -3.36 -1.56 15.02
N HIS A 88 -2.66 -0.63 14.36
CA HIS A 88 -2.95 0.80 14.44
C HIS A 88 -4.22 1.19 13.66
N LYS A 89 -4.95 2.16 14.22
CA LYS A 89 -6.32 2.56 13.85
C LYS A 89 -6.44 3.24 12.46
N ARG A 90 -5.38 3.32 11.64
CA ARG A 90 -5.29 4.32 10.54
C ARG A 90 -4.73 3.83 9.20
N ASP A 91 -4.50 2.54 8.99
CA ASP A 91 -3.87 2.09 7.74
C ASP A 91 -4.86 1.83 6.59
N ALA A 92 -6.16 1.70 6.88
CA ALA A 92 -7.19 1.48 5.87
C ALA A 92 -7.88 2.80 5.44
N PRO A 93 -8.08 3.04 4.13
CA PRO A 93 -8.60 4.30 3.57
C PRO A 93 -10.12 4.52 3.73
N GLY A 94 -10.86 3.63 4.39
CA GLY A 94 -12.33 3.72 4.55
C GLY A 94 -12.81 4.42 5.82
N THR A 95 -14.08 4.85 5.81
CA THR A 95 -14.76 5.38 7.02
C THR A 95 -15.16 4.25 7.94
N VAL A 96 -15.58 3.12 7.36
CA VAL A 96 -15.87 1.87 8.07
C VAL A 96 -14.73 0.91 7.80
N VAL A 97 -14.22 0.28 8.86
CA VAL A 97 -13.12 -0.68 8.80
C VAL A 97 -13.43 -1.87 9.70
N ARG A 98 -13.20 -3.08 9.19
CA ARG A 98 -13.39 -4.34 9.91
C ARG A 98 -12.21 -5.26 9.65
N GLN A 99 -11.58 -5.71 10.74
CA GLN A 99 -10.41 -6.57 10.68
C GLN A 99 -10.83 -8.02 10.84
N PHE A 100 -10.19 -8.89 10.09
CA PHE A 100 -10.45 -10.32 10.13
C PHE A 100 -9.15 -11.10 9.93
N LEU A 101 -9.14 -12.33 10.44
CA LEU A 101 -8.14 -13.33 10.13
C LEU A 101 -8.72 -14.24 9.04
N LEU A 102 -7.89 -14.62 8.08
CA LEU A 102 -8.26 -15.57 7.05
C LEU A 102 -7.15 -16.61 6.92
N GLU A 103 -7.54 -17.89 6.88
CA GLU A 103 -6.68 -18.96 6.41
C GLU A 103 -6.75 -19.01 4.89
N TYR A 104 -5.59 -18.97 4.23
CA TYR A 104 -5.50 -18.97 2.77
C TYR A 104 -4.31 -19.82 2.31
N ASP A 105 -4.33 -20.24 1.04
CA ASP A 105 -3.18 -20.88 0.42
C ASP A 105 -2.17 -19.79 -0.04
N PRO A 106 -0.93 -19.77 0.47
CA PRO A 106 0.05 -18.79 0.06
C PRO A 106 0.43 -18.90 -1.42
N GLU A 107 0.24 -20.05 -2.07
CA GLU A 107 0.48 -20.23 -3.51
C GLU A 107 -0.56 -19.49 -4.36
N GLU A 108 -1.73 -19.16 -3.79
CA GLU A 108 -2.77 -18.35 -4.46
C GLU A 108 -2.52 -16.85 -4.35
N LEU A 109 -1.46 -16.39 -3.67
CA LEU A 109 -1.04 -14.98 -3.64
C LEU A 109 0.17 -14.76 -4.55
N VAL A 110 0.28 -13.57 -5.15
CA VAL A 110 1.46 -13.20 -5.96
C VAL A 110 2.71 -12.88 -5.12
N CYS A 111 2.56 -12.74 -3.81
CA CYS A 111 3.64 -12.33 -2.89
C CYS A 111 4.91 -13.20 -2.99
N PRO A 112 4.82 -14.55 -2.95
CA PRO A 112 6.01 -15.39 -3.04
C PRO A 112 6.75 -15.20 -4.38
N THR A 113 6.02 -15.13 -5.50
CA THR A 113 6.59 -14.92 -6.83
C THR A 113 7.29 -13.56 -6.95
N LEU A 114 6.68 -12.49 -6.43
CA LEU A 114 7.33 -11.18 -6.35
C LEU A 114 8.66 -11.26 -5.57
N LEU A 115 8.66 -11.96 -4.44
CA LEU A 115 9.82 -12.11 -3.59
C LEU A 115 10.94 -12.93 -4.25
N GLU A 116 10.59 -13.99 -4.98
CA GLU A 116 11.51 -14.82 -5.76
C GLU A 116 12.22 -14.03 -6.87
N HIS A 117 11.51 -13.09 -7.50
CA HIS A 117 12.05 -12.20 -8.54
C HIS A 117 12.68 -10.91 -8.00
N GLY A 118 12.88 -10.81 -6.69
CA GLY A 118 13.67 -9.75 -6.07
C GLY A 118 12.88 -8.50 -5.66
N PHE A 119 11.54 -8.56 -5.68
CA PHE A 119 10.65 -7.50 -5.17
C PHE A 119 10.29 -7.74 -3.71
N VAL A 120 10.73 -6.83 -2.84
CA VAL A 120 10.47 -6.89 -1.41
C VAL A 120 9.34 -5.92 -1.05
N HIS A 121 8.23 -6.47 -0.59
CA HIS A 121 7.07 -5.70 -0.14
C HIS A 121 7.42 -4.81 1.07
N SER A 122 7.08 -3.51 0.99
CA SER A 122 7.51 -2.49 1.96
C SER A 122 6.37 -1.78 2.73
N ALA A 123 5.11 -1.99 2.35
CA ALA A 123 3.93 -1.37 2.96
C ALA A 123 2.64 -2.10 2.52
N PRO A 124 1.65 -2.30 3.42
CA PRO A 124 0.46 -3.14 3.18
C PRO A 124 -0.13 -3.04 1.77
N VAL A 125 -0.52 -4.20 1.20
CA VAL A 125 -1.10 -4.27 -0.14
C VAL A 125 -2.54 -3.83 -0.10
N ARG A 126 -2.90 -2.94 -1.02
CA ARG A 126 -4.27 -2.47 -1.17
C ARG A 126 -4.93 -3.22 -2.32
N ILE A 127 -6.09 -3.80 -2.08
CA ILE A 127 -6.90 -4.47 -3.10
C ILE A 127 -8.24 -3.74 -3.22
N GLU A 128 -8.52 -3.17 -4.39
CA GLU A 128 -9.73 -2.40 -4.73
C GLU A 128 -10.04 -2.61 -6.21
N ASP A 129 -11.32 -2.56 -6.59
CA ASP A 129 -11.75 -2.62 -7.99
C ASP A 129 -11.14 -3.80 -8.77
N GLY A 130 -10.97 -4.95 -8.09
CA GLY A 130 -10.41 -6.16 -8.70
C GLY A 130 -8.91 -6.09 -9.00
N ARG A 131 -8.15 -5.14 -8.45
CA ARG A 131 -6.69 -5.07 -8.63
C ARG A 131 -5.93 -4.80 -7.35
N GLU A 132 -4.68 -5.23 -7.32
CA GLU A 132 -3.78 -5.07 -6.18
C GLU A 132 -2.74 -3.99 -6.44
N ARG A 133 -2.68 -3.00 -5.55
CA ARG A 133 -1.64 -1.98 -5.53
C ARG A 133 -0.54 -2.35 -4.54
N TRP A 134 0.65 -2.61 -5.06
CA TRP A 134 1.84 -3.05 -4.33
C TRP A 134 2.89 -1.96 -4.23
N GLN A 135 3.48 -1.80 -3.04
CA GLN A 135 4.67 -0.98 -2.84
C GLN A 135 5.89 -1.86 -2.56
N VAL A 136 6.74 -2.02 -3.56
CA VAL A 136 7.88 -2.93 -3.51
C VAL A 136 9.20 -2.19 -3.65
N SER A 137 10.23 -2.73 -3.02
CA SER A 137 11.63 -2.35 -3.25
C SER A 137 12.28 -3.44 -4.09
N PHE A 138 12.89 -3.06 -5.20
CA PHE A 138 13.64 -3.98 -6.05
C PHE A 138 15.09 -4.07 -5.58
N THR A 139 15.56 -5.31 -5.40
CA THR A 139 16.91 -5.59 -4.87
C THR A 139 17.99 -5.68 -5.95
N GLY A 140 17.60 -5.81 -7.23
CA GLY A 140 18.51 -5.83 -8.39
C GLY A 140 18.80 -4.44 -8.97
N GLU A 141 19.39 -4.41 -10.16
CA GLU A 141 19.71 -3.16 -10.86
C GLU A 141 18.52 -2.62 -11.65
N ARG A 142 18.38 -1.29 -11.76
CA ARG A 142 17.25 -0.66 -12.48
C ARG A 142 16.97 -1.23 -13.89
N PRO A 143 17.98 -1.56 -14.73
CA PRO A 143 17.73 -2.15 -16.05
C PRO A 143 17.07 -3.53 -16.00
N GLU A 144 17.21 -4.25 -14.89
CA GLU A 144 16.68 -5.61 -14.70
C GLU A 144 15.22 -5.63 -14.27
N ILE A 145 14.69 -4.49 -13.79
CA ILE A 145 13.31 -4.35 -13.30
C ILE A 145 12.31 -4.91 -14.32
N GLN A 146 12.40 -4.49 -15.58
CA GLN A 146 11.43 -4.92 -16.59
C GLN A 146 11.48 -6.43 -16.80
N SER A 147 12.67 -7.00 -16.92
CA SER A 147 12.83 -8.45 -17.08
C SER A 147 12.35 -9.24 -15.87
N ALA A 148 12.50 -8.69 -14.66
CA ALA A 148 11.96 -9.28 -13.44
C ALA A 148 10.43 -9.21 -13.40
N LEU A 149 9.82 -8.10 -13.84
CA LEU A 149 8.36 -7.98 -13.97
C LEU A 149 7.82 -8.95 -15.02
N ASP A 150 8.45 -9.05 -16.19
CA ASP A 150 8.05 -9.98 -17.25
C ASP A 150 8.10 -11.45 -16.76
N ALA A 151 9.05 -11.78 -15.87
CA ALA A 151 9.15 -13.10 -15.25
C ALA A 151 8.03 -13.34 -14.22
N VAL A 152 7.67 -12.32 -13.43
CA VAL A 152 6.52 -12.40 -12.52
C VAL A 152 5.22 -12.61 -13.29
N GLU A 153 5.00 -11.89 -14.40
CA GLU A 153 3.84 -12.07 -15.27
C GLU A 153 3.76 -13.51 -15.79
N ALA A 154 4.89 -14.07 -16.24
CA ALA A 154 4.94 -15.42 -16.77
C ALA A 154 4.72 -16.51 -15.70
N ASP A 155 5.31 -16.36 -14.52
CA ASP A 155 5.29 -17.39 -13.48
C ASP A 155 3.97 -17.40 -12.67
N ALA A 156 3.34 -16.23 -12.49
CA ALA A 156 2.08 -16.09 -11.76
C ALA A 156 0.84 -15.97 -12.66
N ASP A 157 0.99 -16.04 -13.99
CA ASP A 157 -0.07 -15.70 -14.97
C ASP A 157 -0.73 -14.34 -14.65
N ALA A 158 0.12 -13.37 -14.29
CA ALA A 158 -0.28 -12.07 -13.76
C ALA A 158 -0.20 -10.99 -14.84
N ASP A 159 -0.98 -9.92 -14.65
CA ASP A 159 -0.90 -8.68 -15.42
C ASP A 159 -0.33 -7.59 -14.50
N VAL A 160 0.87 -7.11 -14.80
CA VAL A 160 1.63 -6.20 -13.92
C VAL A 160 1.90 -4.88 -14.63
N SER A 161 1.43 -3.79 -14.03
CA SER A 161 1.64 -2.44 -14.52
C SER A 161 2.40 -1.60 -13.51
N VAL A 162 3.37 -0.81 -13.97
CA VAL A 162 4.16 0.09 -13.10
C VAL A 162 3.47 1.45 -13.03
N GLU A 163 2.91 1.80 -11.87
CA GLU A 163 2.32 3.12 -11.63
C GLU A 163 3.40 4.18 -11.35
N SER A 164 4.47 3.82 -10.63
CA SER A 164 5.58 4.75 -10.35
C SER A 164 6.90 4.04 -10.02
N ILE A 165 8.03 4.72 -10.29
CA ILE A 165 9.38 4.29 -9.90
C ILE A 165 10.09 5.47 -9.22
N VAL A 166 10.51 5.28 -7.97
CA VAL A 166 11.31 6.22 -7.20
C VAL A 166 12.68 5.60 -6.95
N THR A 167 13.72 6.19 -7.54
CA THR A 167 15.10 5.86 -7.21
C THR A 167 15.62 6.87 -6.17
N PRO A 168 16.23 6.42 -5.06
CA PRO A 168 16.88 7.33 -4.13
C PRO A 168 18.11 7.91 -4.83
N ASP A 169 17.95 9.05 -5.47
CA ASP A 169 19.07 9.80 -6.03
C ASP A 169 19.80 10.50 -4.87
N SER A 170 21.12 10.41 -4.91
CA SER A 170 22.05 10.82 -3.86
C SER A 170 21.78 12.23 -3.26
N ASP A 171 22.03 12.35 -1.96
CA ASP A 171 22.08 13.56 -1.10
C ASP A 171 20.81 14.14 -0.43
N THR A 172 19.60 13.58 -0.60
CA THR A 172 18.42 14.11 0.15
C THR A 172 17.78 13.18 1.19
N GLU A 173 18.19 11.90 1.29
CA GLU A 173 17.41 10.91 2.04
C GLU A 173 18.10 10.27 3.26
N ARG A 174 19.11 10.93 3.84
CA ARG A 174 19.57 10.59 5.21
C ARG A 174 18.75 11.25 6.32
N SER A 175 17.60 11.81 5.98
CA SER A 175 16.67 12.35 6.97
C SER A 175 15.25 12.00 6.56
N VAL A 176 14.57 11.30 7.48
CA VAL A 176 13.17 10.91 7.48
C VAL A 176 12.88 9.61 6.71
N GLY A 177 12.85 8.50 7.46
CA GLY A 177 12.41 7.19 6.98
C GLY A 177 11.03 7.26 6.33
N GLY A 178 10.78 6.31 5.42
CA GLY A 178 9.57 6.15 4.62
C GLY A 178 8.31 6.64 5.32
N LEU A 179 7.98 7.91 5.09
CA LEU A 179 6.83 8.55 5.69
C LEU A 179 5.58 7.80 5.22
N ARG A 180 4.75 7.41 6.19
CA ARG A 180 3.46 6.71 6.07
C ARG A 180 2.42 7.56 5.33
N THR A 181 2.72 7.97 4.09
CA THR A 181 1.85 8.83 3.28
C THR A 181 0.54 8.12 2.92
N ASP A 182 0.47 6.79 3.06
CA ASP A 182 -0.71 5.96 2.77
C ASP A 182 -1.88 6.17 3.72
N SER A 183 -1.60 6.73 4.90
CA SER A 183 -2.65 7.19 5.82
C SER A 183 -3.30 8.51 5.36
N LEU A 184 -2.75 9.21 4.36
CA LEU A 184 -3.25 10.50 3.89
C LEU A 184 -4.35 10.36 2.85
N THR A 185 -5.37 11.21 2.94
CA THR A 185 -6.35 11.35 1.85
C THR A 185 -5.71 11.97 0.61
N PRO A 186 -6.28 11.82 -0.60
CA PRO A 186 -5.72 12.42 -1.81
C PRO A 186 -5.46 13.93 -1.69
N ALA A 187 -6.34 14.66 -1.00
CA ALA A 187 -6.17 16.11 -0.76
C ALA A 187 -5.03 16.42 0.23
N GLN A 188 -4.88 15.60 1.28
CA GLN A 188 -3.79 15.74 2.27
C GLN A 188 -2.43 15.41 1.65
N ARG A 189 -2.38 14.33 0.86
CA ARG A 189 -1.19 13.90 0.12
C ARG A 189 -0.76 14.97 -0.88
N ARG A 190 -1.69 15.44 -1.73
CA ARG A 190 -1.41 16.49 -2.72
C ARG A 190 -0.92 17.78 -2.07
N ALA A 191 -1.52 18.18 -0.95
CA ALA A 191 -1.06 19.35 -0.19
C ALA A 191 0.35 19.17 0.39
N PHE A 192 0.62 18.01 1.00
CA PHE A 192 1.91 17.69 1.60
C PHE A 192 3.03 17.58 0.56
N GLU A 193 2.78 16.90 -0.56
CA GLU A 193 3.72 16.76 -1.68
C GLU A 193 4.02 18.12 -2.31
N ALA A 194 2.99 18.92 -2.62
CA ALA A 194 3.16 20.26 -3.16
C ALA A 194 3.94 21.18 -2.20
N ALA A 195 3.71 21.06 -0.89
CA ALA A 195 4.48 21.78 0.12
C ALA A 195 5.95 21.33 0.16
N ARG A 196 6.22 20.03 0.09
CA ARG A 196 7.59 19.49 0.07
C ARG A 196 8.34 19.95 -1.18
N GLU A 197 7.74 19.82 -2.35
CA GLU A 197 8.33 20.19 -3.64
C GLU A 197 8.61 21.70 -3.74
N ALA A 198 7.67 22.53 -3.26
CA ALA A 198 7.83 23.98 -3.26
C ALA A 198 8.76 24.52 -2.14
N GLY A 199 9.39 23.63 -1.36
CA GLY A 199 10.34 24.01 -0.31
C GLY A 199 9.68 24.69 0.91
N TYR A 200 8.40 24.42 1.16
CA TYR A 200 7.65 24.98 2.30
C TYR A 200 8.27 24.61 3.67
N TYR A 201 8.85 23.41 3.76
CA TYR A 201 9.47 22.88 4.97
C TYR A 201 10.97 23.21 5.11
N GLN A 202 11.57 23.86 4.11
CA GLN A 202 13.00 24.19 4.12
C GLN A 202 13.28 25.49 4.89
N TRP A 203 14.54 25.70 5.26
CA TRP A 203 15.01 26.97 5.81
C TRP A 203 16.20 27.51 4.99
N PRO A 204 16.10 28.73 4.43
CA PRO A 204 14.90 29.58 4.34
C PRO A 204 13.80 28.91 3.49
N ARG A 205 12.53 29.22 3.77
CA ARG A 205 11.39 28.60 3.04
C ARG A 205 11.42 29.02 1.57
N GLY A 206 11.24 28.04 0.68
CA GLY A 206 11.14 28.26 -0.77
C GLY A 206 9.81 28.89 -1.20
N ILE A 207 8.76 28.71 -0.40
CA ILE A 207 7.43 29.27 -0.66
C ILE A 207 6.71 29.66 0.64
N SER A 208 5.86 30.68 0.59
CA SER A 208 4.92 30.95 1.67
C SER A 208 3.64 30.11 1.55
N VAL A 209 2.97 29.84 2.68
CA VAL A 209 1.69 29.12 2.67
C VAL A 209 0.60 29.84 1.84
N ARG A 210 0.69 31.16 1.67
CA ARG A 210 -0.28 31.92 0.86
C ARG A 210 -0.07 31.68 -0.62
N GLU A 211 1.19 31.69 -1.06
CA GLU A 211 1.56 31.43 -2.45
C GLU A 211 1.25 29.98 -2.83
N LEU A 212 1.56 29.03 -1.93
CA LEU A 212 1.22 27.63 -2.14
C LEU A 212 -0.29 27.40 -2.22
N ALA A 213 -1.08 28.06 -1.36
CA ALA A 213 -2.54 27.97 -1.42
C ALA A 213 -3.10 28.52 -2.73
N ALA A 214 -2.54 29.62 -3.24
CA ALA A 214 -2.90 30.19 -4.53
C ALA A 214 -2.54 29.28 -5.70
N GLN A 215 -1.38 28.59 -5.66
CA GLN A 215 -0.99 27.61 -6.69
C GLN A 215 -1.94 26.40 -6.74
N MET A 216 -2.46 26.00 -5.58
CA MET A 216 -3.37 24.86 -5.45
C MET A 216 -4.85 25.22 -5.65
N ASP A 217 -5.17 26.49 -5.94
CA ASP A 217 -6.55 27.02 -6.04
C ASP A 217 -7.45 26.67 -4.83
N ILE A 218 -6.88 26.74 -3.63
CA ILE A 218 -7.60 26.51 -2.36
C ILE A 218 -7.38 27.63 -1.36
N SER A 219 -8.27 27.73 -0.37
CA SER A 219 -8.08 28.72 0.69
C SER A 219 -6.85 28.41 1.54
N LYS A 220 -6.19 29.44 2.06
CA LYS A 220 -5.07 29.30 3.02
C LYS A 220 -5.45 28.41 4.21
N THR A 221 -6.68 28.55 4.71
CA THR A 221 -7.18 27.78 5.86
C THR A 221 -7.29 26.30 5.51
N THR A 222 -7.84 25.99 4.34
CA THR A 222 -7.97 24.61 3.81
C THR A 222 -6.61 23.96 3.62
N LEU A 223 -5.64 24.68 3.04
CA LEU A 223 -4.28 24.18 2.88
C LEU A 223 -3.64 23.88 4.25
N LEU A 224 -3.73 24.79 5.21
CA LEU A 224 -3.18 24.58 6.56
C LEU A 224 -3.85 23.40 7.28
N GLU A 225 -5.14 23.19 7.08
CA GLU A 225 -5.85 22.03 7.63
C GLU A 225 -5.32 20.73 7.01
N HIS A 226 -5.21 20.66 5.68
CA HIS A 226 -4.64 19.51 4.98
C HIS A 226 -3.20 19.22 5.43
N LEU A 227 -2.35 20.25 5.53
CA LEU A 227 -0.97 20.10 5.99
C LEU A 227 -0.90 19.65 7.45
N ARG A 228 -1.67 20.26 8.37
CA ARG A 228 -1.67 19.86 9.79
C ARG A 228 -2.15 18.42 9.97
N THR A 229 -3.20 18.02 9.26
CA THR A 229 -3.70 16.64 9.33
C THR A 229 -2.71 15.67 8.70
N ALA A 230 -2.05 16.06 7.61
CA ALA A 230 -0.99 15.26 7.01
C ALA A 230 0.20 15.10 7.96
N GLU A 231 0.75 16.20 8.47
CA GLU A 231 1.86 16.24 9.41
C GLU A 231 1.55 15.44 10.69
N SER A 232 0.36 15.57 11.27
CA SER A 232 -0.02 14.79 12.44
C SER A 232 -0.05 13.28 12.17
N LYS A 233 -0.50 12.85 10.98
CA LYS A 233 -0.47 11.43 10.61
C LYS A 233 0.94 10.91 10.32
N LEU A 234 1.82 11.79 9.87
CA LEU A 234 3.19 11.48 9.48
C LEU A 234 4.20 11.54 10.63
N LEU A 235 3.96 12.40 11.63
CA LEU A 235 4.86 12.66 12.75
C LEU A 235 4.48 11.93 14.03
N ASP A 236 3.31 11.26 14.09
CA ASP A 236 2.93 10.44 15.25
C ASP A 236 3.82 9.16 15.26
N PRO A 237 4.74 9.03 16.23
CA PRO A 237 5.51 7.82 16.42
C PRO A 237 4.70 6.89 17.33
N GLU A 238 3.80 6.11 16.73
CA GLU A 238 3.29 4.89 17.34
C GLU A 238 3.45 3.72 16.35
#